data_AF-A0A3M6T6V8-F1
#
_entry.id   AF-A0A3M6T6V8-F1
#
_cell.length_a   1.000
_cell.length_b   1.000
_cell.length_c   1.000
_cell.angle_alpha   90.00
_cell.angle_beta   90.00
_cell.angle_gamma   90.00
#
_symmetry.space_group_name_H-M   'P 1'
#
loop_
_entity.id
_entity.type
_entity.pdbx_description
1 polymer ?
#
loop_
_entity_poly.entity_id
_entity_poly.type
_entity_poly.pdbx_seq_one_letter_code
_entity_poly.pdbx_strand_id
1 'polypeptide(L)'
;MLDNTEFRNRIDVTHQKQESCLKARTAIFHIDQVKTEVRLPCGMVKDWLPSGTKPQNSQPPYLLNITDPDGRSVYDDLYMGEPHYGPGQTTYTITLNGTRSGNMTQNFTGFMLYAYNEFDDEDSGDFLSPLPAGVSKRECHFNDTRQFIEVLENSTNSMYWHSIQIKWRSPKKSISGKITISASVVKEDGIFWDGISVTLNHACPMPGCYLPDGCPNGLARNKYGCTICECAGASSVTVGFLSLAVIMFSALKNWI
;
A
#
# COMPACT_ATOMS: atom_id res chain seq x y z
N MET A 1 -53.68 27.43 -46.81
CA MET A 1 -52.71 28.56 -46.84
C MET A 1 -52.96 29.37 -45.57
N LEU A 2 -51.88 29.73 -44.87
CA LEU A 2 -51.80 30.19 -43.47
C LEU A 2 -51.91 29.08 -42.42
N ASP A 3 -51.16 29.08 -41.33
CA ASP A 3 -49.74 29.34 -41.09
C ASP A 3 -49.48 28.65 -39.74
N ASN A 4 -48.32 28.02 -39.61
CA ASN A 4 -48.02 26.98 -38.64
C ASN A 4 -46.91 27.49 -37.72
N THR A 5 -47.20 28.46 -36.85
CA THR A 5 -46.13 29.05 -36.01
C THR A 5 -46.57 29.79 -34.74
N GLU A 6 -47.71 29.47 -34.12
CA GLU A 6 -48.07 30.16 -32.86
C GLU A 6 -48.77 29.31 -31.79
N PHE A 7 -48.70 27.97 -31.89
CA PHE A 7 -49.25 27.06 -30.88
C PHE A 7 -48.24 26.08 -30.25
N ARG A 8 -46.94 26.24 -30.54
CA ARG A 8 -45.85 25.46 -29.93
C ARG A 8 -45.04 26.20 -28.85
N ASN A 9 -45.24 27.50 -28.65
CA ASN A 9 -44.45 28.29 -27.69
C ASN A 9 -45.10 28.53 -26.32
N ARG A 10 -46.11 27.74 -25.93
CA ARG A 10 -46.73 27.80 -24.58
C ARG A 10 -46.64 26.51 -23.76
N ILE A 11 -46.01 25.46 -24.28
CA ILE A 11 -45.81 24.19 -23.55
C ILE A 11 -44.35 24.02 -23.09
N ASP A 12 -43.39 24.75 -23.67
CA ASP A 12 -41.97 24.67 -23.28
C ASP A 12 -41.51 25.67 -22.21
N VAL A 13 -42.36 26.60 -21.75
CA VAL A 13 -41.98 27.58 -20.70
C VAL A 13 -42.37 27.12 -19.28
N THR A 14 -43.07 26.00 -19.16
CA THR A 14 -43.47 25.42 -17.86
C THR A 14 -42.69 24.16 -17.49
N HIS A 15 -41.67 23.79 -18.28
CA HIS A 15 -40.76 22.66 -18.00
C HIS A 15 -39.30 23.08 -17.78
N GLN A 16 -39.01 24.39 -17.75
CA GLN A 16 -37.68 24.94 -17.51
C GLN A 16 -37.57 25.77 -16.22
N LYS A 17 -38.62 25.76 -15.39
CA LYS A 17 -38.68 26.43 -14.07
C LYS A 17 -38.88 25.45 -12.92
N GLN A 18 -38.36 24.23 -13.08
CA GLN A 18 -38.34 23.19 -12.06
C GLN A 18 -36.98 22.47 -11.96
N GLU A 19 -35.89 23.13 -12.41
CA GLU A 19 -34.51 22.60 -12.34
C GLU A 19 -33.52 23.49 -11.57
N SER A 20 -33.98 24.50 -10.82
CA SER A 20 -33.05 25.38 -10.06
C SER A 20 -33.36 25.53 -8.56
N CYS A 21 -34.13 24.61 -7.97
CA CYS A 21 -34.44 24.69 -6.55
C CYS A 21 -34.44 23.32 -5.86
N LEU A 22 -33.37 22.55 -6.04
CA LEU A 22 -32.97 21.54 -5.05
C LEU A 22 -31.48 21.17 -5.19
N LYS A 23 -30.60 22.18 -5.21
CA LYS A 23 -29.19 21.99 -4.78
C LYS A 23 -29.15 21.94 -3.25
N ALA A 24 -29.93 21.03 -2.67
CA ALA A 24 -29.70 20.57 -1.31
C ALA A 24 -28.54 19.59 -1.42
N ARG A 25 -27.41 20.00 -0.85
CA ARG A 25 -26.19 19.21 -0.69
C ARG A 25 -26.53 17.89 0.03
N THR A 26 -26.87 16.86 -0.72
CA THR A 26 -26.65 15.49 -0.29
C THR A 26 -25.18 15.21 -0.60
N ALA A 27 -24.31 15.57 0.33
CA ALA A 27 -23.01 14.92 0.42
C ALA A 27 -23.30 13.46 0.78
N ILE A 28 -23.56 12.64 -0.24
CA ILE A 28 -23.40 11.21 -0.12
C ILE A 28 -21.92 11.05 0.21
N PHE A 29 -21.63 10.77 1.47
CA PHE A 29 -20.37 10.16 1.83
C PHE A 29 -20.34 8.85 1.06
N HIS A 30 -19.76 8.87 -0.14
CA HIS A 30 -19.07 7.70 -0.63
C HIS A 30 -17.99 7.43 0.41
N ILE A 31 -18.35 6.58 1.37
CA ILE A 31 -17.39 5.62 1.88
C ILE A 31 -17.00 4.88 0.61
N ASP A 32 -15.97 5.38 -0.08
CA ASP A 32 -15.17 4.54 -0.93
C ASP A 32 -14.75 3.43 0.02
N GLN A 33 -15.46 2.31 -0.09
CA GLN A 33 -14.86 1.07 0.34
C GLN A 33 -13.54 1.08 -0.38
N VAL A 34 -12.45 1.22 0.38
CA VAL A 34 -11.12 0.96 -0.11
C VAL A 34 -11.25 -0.41 -0.75
N LYS A 35 -11.42 -0.42 -2.07
CA LYS A 35 -11.10 -1.58 -2.86
C LYS A 35 -9.64 -1.74 -2.51
N THR A 36 -9.36 -2.71 -1.68
CA THR A 36 -8.09 -3.39 -1.70
C THR A 36 -7.96 -3.89 -3.14
N GLU A 37 -7.53 -3.01 -4.04
CA GLU A 37 -6.99 -3.41 -5.32
C GLU A 37 -5.88 -4.37 -4.93
N VAL A 38 -6.17 -5.66 -5.15
CA VAL A 38 -5.22 -6.72 -5.00
C VAL A 38 -4.11 -6.34 -5.97
N ARG A 39 -3.04 -5.75 -5.44
CA ARG A 39 -1.83 -5.38 -6.16
C ARG A 39 -1.38 -6.64 -6.90
N LEU A 40 -1.56 -6.66 -8.22
CA LEU A 40 -1.21 -7.83 -9.03
C LEU A 40 0.28 -7.70 -9.39
N PRO A 41 1.24 -8.40 -8.73
CA PRO A 41 2.65 -8.35 -9.08
C PRO A 41 2.86 -8.72 -10.55
N CYS A 42 4.00 -8.37 -11.17
CA CYS A 42 4.30 -8.96 -12.48
C CYS A 42 4.31 -10.47 -12.32
N GLY A 43 3.58 -11.20 -13.16
CA GLY A 43 3.49 -12.65 -13.12
C GLY A 43 3.13 -13.17 -11.74
N MET A 44 1.87 -13.48 -11.48
CA MET A 44 1.50 -14.15 -10.25
C MET A 44 1.81 -15.64 -10.32
N VAL A 45 1.95 -16.32 -9.18
CA VAL A 45 2.07 -17.80 -9.16
C VAL A 45 0.94 -18.49 -9.90
N LYS A 46 -0.27 -17.91 -9.89
CA LYS A 46 -1.41 -18.42 -10.68
C LYS A 46 -1.12 -18.47 -12.19
N ASP A 47 -0.22 -17.63 -12.70
CA ASP A 47 0.14 -17.58 -14.12
C ASP A 47 1.08 -18.73 -14.52
N TRP A 48 1.68 -19.42 -13.53
CA TRP A 48 2.43 -20.66 -13.74
C TRP A 48 1.54 -21.90 -13.81
N LEU A 49 0.27 -21.75 -13.43
CA LEU A 49 -0.67 -22.85 -13.22
C LEU A 49 -1.74 -22.84 -14.32
N PRO A 50 -2.42 -23.98 -14.53
CA PRO A 50 -3.56 -24.03 -15.45
C PRO A 50 -4.61 -22.95 -15.15
N SER A 51 -5.25 -22.46 -16.20
CA SER A 51 -6.26 -21.41 -16.06
C SER A 51 -7.37 -21.83 -15.10
N GLY A 52 -7.68 -20.98 -14.13
CA GLY A 52 -8.73 -21.23 -13.13
C GLY A 52 -8.27 -21.92 -11.85
N THR A 53 -6.99 -22.29 -11.72
CA THR A 53 -6.46 -22.77 -10.44
C THR A 53 -6.56 -21.68 -9.38
N LYS A 54 -7.12 -22.03 -8.22
CA LYS A 54 -7.29 -21.13 -7.07
C LYS A 54 -6.32 -21.52 -5.96
N PRO A 55 -5.89 -20.56 -5.12
CA PRO A 55 -5.09 -20.88 -3.96
C PRO A 55 -5.88 -21.77 -3.00
N GLN A 56 -5.16 -22.58 -2.24
CA GLN A 56 -5.74 -23.39 -1.17
C GLN A 56 -6.32 -22.49 -0.07
N ASN A 57 -7.52 -22.80 0.40
CA ASN A 57 -8.17 -22.09 1.51
C ASN A 57 -7.75 -22.60 2.90
N SER A 58 -6.96 -23.68 2.95
CA SER A 58 -6.44 -24.25 4.19
C SER A 58 -5.26 -23.44 4.71
N GLN A 59 -4.94 -23.61 6.00
CA GLN A 59 -3.74 -23.01 6.56
C GLN A 59 -2.49 -23.52 5.80
N PRO A 60 -1.62 -22.61 5.32
CA PRO A 60 -0.43 -23.01 4.59
C PRO A 60 0.51 -23.81 5.48
N PRO A 61 1.03 -24.95 5.01
CA PRO A 61 2.02 -25.73 5.75
C PRO A 61 3.44 -25.15 5.54
N TYR A 62 3.55 -23.84 5.48
CA TYR A 62 4.77 -23.09 5.26
C TYR A 62 4.81 -21.89 6.18
N LEU A 63 6.00 -21.52 6.64
CA LEU A 63 6.24 -20.39 7.51
C LEU A 63 7.20 -19.42 6.85
N LEU A 64 6.79 -18.16 6.76
CA LEU A 64 7.67 -17.05 6.41
C LEU A 64 8.16 -16.40 7.71
N ASN A 65 9.48 -16.36 7.88
CA ASN A 65 10.14 -15.74 9.03
C ASN A 65 11.15 -14.71 8.57
N ILE A 66 11.36 -13.67 9.39
CA ILE A 66 12.35 -12.63 9.13
C ILE A 66 13.22 -12.50 10.37
N THR A 67 14.54 -12.54 10.18
CA THR A 67 15.50 -12.28 11.25
C THR A 67 16.31 -11.02 10.98
N ASP A 68 16.64 -10.31 12.06
CA ASP A 68 17.50 -9.13 12.06
C ASP A 68 18.97 -9.51 11.74
N PRO A 69 19.88 -8.52 11.59
CA PRO A 69 21.29 -8.80 11.36
C PRO A 69 21.97 -9.66 12.43
N ASP A 70 21.45 -9.63 13.66
CA ASP A 70 21.95 -10.40 14.82
C ASP A 70 21.37 -11.83 14.85
N GLY A 71 20.47 -12.17 13.93
CA GLY A 71 19.82 -13.48 13.81
C GLY A 71 18.60 -13.66 14.72
N ARG A 72 18.12 -12.60 15.39
CA ARG A 72 16.91 -12.65 16.22
C ARG A 72 15.67 -12.48 15.36
N SER A 73 14.54 -13.05 15.78
CA SER A 73 13.27 -12.85 15.08
C SER A 73 12.86 -11.39 15.17
N VAL A 74 12.31 -10.81 14.09
CA VAL A 74 11.68 -9.48 14.13
C VAL A 74 10.49 -9.41 15.11
N TYR A 75 9.98 -10.57 15.54
CA TYR A 75 8.94 -10.67 16.56
C TYR A 75 9.50 -10.65 17.99
N ASP A 76 10.81 -10.81 18.18
CA ASP A 76 11.45 -10.73 19.50
C ASP A 76 11.76 -9.27 19.88
N ASP A 77 11.84 -8.37 18.90
CA ASP A 77 12.12 -6.93 19.06
C ASP A 77 10.95 -6.10 18.52
N LEU A 78 9.91 -5.97 19.34
CA LEU A 78 8.68 -5.27 18.97
C LEU A 78 8.78 -3.78 19.34
N TYR A 79 8.48 -2.92 18.37
CA TYR A 79 8.27 -1.50 18.61
C TYR A 79 6.77 -1.24 18.67
N MET A 80 6.29 -0.69 19.80
CA MET A 80 4.85 -0.47 20.05
C MET A 80 3.99 -1.74 19.88
N GLY A 81 4.56 -2.91 20.18
CA GLY A 81 3.87 -4.20 20.06
C GLY A 81 3.82 -4.78 18.65
N GLU A 82 4.46 -4.15 17.66
CA GLU A 82 4.52 -4.63 16.28
C GLU A 82 5.98 -4.83 15.80
N PRO A 83 6.24 -5.79 14.90
CA PRO A 83 7.54 -5.94 14.27
C PRO A 83 7.93 -4.68 13.50
N HIS A 84 9.22 -4.38 13.48
CA HIS A 84 9.72 -3.18 12.82
C HIS A 84 11.03 -3.44 12.06
N TYR A 85 11.30 -2.58 11.08
CA TYR A 85 12.59 -2.52 10.40
C TYR A 85 13.39 -1.30 10.87
N GLY A 86 14.71 -1.50 10.93
CA GLY A 86 15.69 -0.50 11.31
C GLY A 86 15.96 0.48 10.16
N PRO A 87 16.38 1.71 10.50
CA PRO A 87 16.64 2.74 9.51
C PRO A 87 17.84 2.37 8.62
N GLY A 88 17.94 3.05 7.47
CA GLY A 88 19.21 3.21 6.76
C GLY A 88 19.78 1.93 6.16
N GLN A 89 18.96 1.15 5.43
CA GLN A 89 19.43 -0.02 4.68
C GLN A 89 19.94 -1.17 5.55
N THR A 90 19.26 -1.42 6.67
CA THR A 90 19.51 -2.59 7.52
C THR A 90 19.19 -3.87 6.73
N THR A 91 20.06 -4.89 6.82
CA THR A 91 19.91 -6.15 6.08
C THR A 91 19.35 -7.26 6.96
N TYR A 92 18.21 -7.80 6.54
CA TYR A 92 17.48 -8.88 7.19
C TYR A 92 17.66 -10.20 6.44
N THR A 93 17.35 -11.31 7.10
CA THR A 93 17.26 -12.63 6.47
C THR A 93 15.80 -13.06 6.42
N ILE A 94 15.27 -13.22 5.22
CA ILE A 94 13.95 -13.80 4.98
C ILE A 94 14.14 -15.29 4.81
N THR A 95 13.41 -16.07 5.61
CA THR A 95 13.43 -17.52 5.58
C THR A 95 12.03 -18.02 5.29
N LEU A 96 11.86 -18.78 4.22
CA LEU A 96 10.62 -19.50 3.93
C LEU A 96 10.87 -21.00 4.14
N ASN A 97 10.13 -21.59 5.08
CA ASN A 97 10.31 -22.98 5.51
C ASN A 97 9.04 -23.80 5.34
N GLY A 98 9.17 -25.05 4.93
CA GLY A 98 8.11 -26.04 5.13
C GLY A 98 7.95 -26.38 6.59
N THR A 99 6.71 -26.47 7.07
CA THR A 99 6.43 -26.88 8.44
C THR A 99 6.75 -28.36 8.63
N ARG A 100 7.15 -28.73 9.84
CA ARG A 100 7.40 -30.13 10.20
C ARG A 100 6.11 -30.73 10.77
N SER A 101 5.66 -31.84 10.18
CA SER A 101 4.57 -32.66 10.69
C SER A 101 5.12 -34.06 11.01
N GLY A 102 5.33 -34.34 12.29
CA GLY A 102 6.00 -35.57 12.74
C GLY A 102 7.44 -35.67 12.25
N ASN A 103 7.75 -36.70 11.46
CA ASN A 103 9.09 -36.92 10.88
C ASN A 103 9.26 -36.35 9.46
N MET A 104 8.22 -35.71 8.90
CA MET A 104 8.27 -35.15 7.55
C MET A 104 8.29 -33.62 7.60
N THR A 105 9.24 -33.02 6.88
CA THR A 105 9.24 -31.59 6.58
C THR A 105 8.56 -31.38 5.24
N GLN A 106 7.62 -30.44 5.18
CA GLN A 106 6.92 -30.16 3.94
C GLN A 106 7.89 -29.60 2.90
N ASN A 107 7.74 -30.05 1.66
CA ASN A 107 8.51 -29.57 0.53
C ASN A 107 7.67 -28.63 -0.33
N PHE A 108 8.34 -27.86 -1.18
CA PHE A 108 7.73 -27.05 -2.22
C PHE A 108 8.57 -27.12 -3.49
N THR A 109 7.91 -27.06 -4.64
CA THR A 109 8.51 -27.12 -5.98
C THR A 109 8.69 -25.73 -6.58
N GLY A 110 7.95 -24.74 -6.10
CA GLY A 110 8.04 -23.37 -6.55
C GLY A 110 7.64 -22.39 -5.48
N PHE A 111 8.13 -21.17 -5.57
CA PHE A 111 7.73 -20.08 -4.70
C PHE A 111 7.88 -18.76 -5.42
N MET A 112 7.13 -17.78 -4.95
CA MET A 112 7.25 -16.38 -5.28
C MET A 112 7.39 -15.59 -4.01
N LEU A 113 8.45 -14.81 -3.88
CA LEU A 113 8.60 -13.83 -2.81
C LEU A 113 8.52 -12.44 -3.40
N TYR A 114 7.83 -11.54 -2.71
CA TYR A 114 7.75 -10.14 -3.07
C TYR A 114 7.67 -9.25 -1.84
N ALA A 115 8.32 -8.09 -1.92
CA ALA A 115 8.26 -7.02 -0.93
C ALA A 115 7.55 -5.82 -1.54
N TYR A 116 6.64 -5.20 -0.79
CA TYR A 116 5.98 -3.98 -1.21
C TYR A 116 5.73 -3.05 -0.03
N ASN A 117 5.69 -1.75 -0.35
CA ASN A 117 5.37 -0.70 0.59
C ASN A 117 3.87 -0.42 0.61
N GLU A 118 3.31 -0.01 1.76
CA GLU A 118 1.93 0.48 1.83
C GLU A 118 1.73 1.72 0.94
N PHE A 119 2.77 2.54 0.74
CA PHE A 119 2.76 3.71 -0.13
C PHE A 119 3.45 3.43 -1.47
N ASP A 120 2.70 3.66 -2.54
CA ASP A 120 3.09 3.45 -3.92
C ASP A 120 4.24 4.37 -4.39
N ASP A 121 4.48 5.48 -3.69
CA ASP A 121 5.56 6.43 -3.98
C ASP A 121 6.84 6.19 -3.16
N GLU A 122 6.90 5.08 -2.42
CA GLU A 122 8.00 4.76 -1.50
C GLU A 122 8.76 3.48 -1.88
N ASP A 123 10.03 3.47 -1.49
CA ASP A 123 10.95 2.34 -1.67
C ASP A 123 10.47 1.14 -0.83
N SER A 124 10.49 -0.05 -1.42
CA SER A 124 10.08 -1.32 -0.79
C SER A 124 11.26 -2.13 -0.24
N GLY A 125 12.48 -1.61 -0.40
CA GLY A 125 13.71 -2.35 -0.11
C GLY A 125 14.12 -3.26 -1.27
N ASP A 126 15.19 -4.03 -1.05
CA ASP A 126 15.89 -4.76 -2.12
C ASP A 126 16.38 -6.14 -1.62
N PHE A 127 16.02 -7.21 -2.34
CA PHE A 127 16.57 -8.55 -2.19
C PHE A 127 17.99 -8.61 -2.77
N LEU A 128 18.93 -8.96 -1.90
CA LEU A 128 20.35 -8.87 -2.19
C LEU A 128 20.90 -10.14 -2.85
N SER A 129 21.82 -9.92 -3.80
CA SER A 129 22.66 -10.98 -4.36
C SER A 129 23.84 -11.34 -3.43
N PRO A 130 24.37 -12.58 -3.50
CA PRO A 130 23.98 -13.65 -4.41
C PRO A 130 22.67 -14.33 -4.00
N LEU A 131 21.85 -14.68 -4.99
CA LEU A 131 20.63 -15.46 -4.79
C LEU A 131 20.95 -16.95 -4.73
N PRO A 132 20.13 -17.77 -4.03
CA PRO A 132 20.28 -19.22 -4.06
C PRO A 132 20.17 -19.78 -5.49
N ALA A 133 20.82 -20.93 -5.73
CA ALA A 133 20.81 -21.56 -7.05
C ALA A 133 19.37 -21.88 -7.52
N GLY A 134 19.07 -21.60 -8.78
CA GLY A 134 17.73 -21.80 -9.35
C GLY A 134 16.72 -20.68 -9.05
N VAL A 135 17.11 -19.66 -8.30
CA VAL A 135 16.28 -18.49 -8.00
C VAL A 135 16.68 -17.33 -8.90
N SER A 136 15.69 -16.72 -9.55
CA SER A 136 15.87 -15.50 -10.35
C SER A 136 15.15 -14.33 -9.69
N LYS A 137 15.66 -13.11 -9.87
CA LYS A 137 15.02 -11.87 -9.42
C LYS A 137 14.47 -11.12 -10.63
N ARG A 138 13.24 -10.63 -10.54
CA ARG A 138 12.59 -9.75 -11.51
C ARG A 138 12.15 -8.47 -10.82
N GLU A 139 12.38 -7.35 -11.47
CA GLU A 139 11.97 -6.03 -11.01
C GLU A 139 10.66 -5.64 -11.71
N CYS A 140 9.70 -5.17 -10.91
CA CYS A 140 8.36 -4.84 -11.36
C CYS A 140 7.99 -3.42 -10.99
N HIS A 141 7.55 -2.65 -11.98
CA HIS A 141 7.07 -1.29 -11.80
C HIS A 141 5.56 -1.21 -11.99
N PHE A 142 4.89 -0.45 -11.12
CA PHE A 142 3.46 -0.17 -11.19
C PHE A 142 3.23 1.32 -11.46
N ASN A 143 2.45 1.60 -12.52
CA ASN A 143 1.90 2.92 -12.88
C ASN A 143 2.93 4.08 -12.97
N ASP A 144 4.07 3.89 -13.65
CA ASP A 144 5.14 4.90 -13.82
C ASP A 144 5.70 5.52 -12.51
N THR A 145 5.12 5.14 -11.37
CA THR A 145 5.53 5.41 -10.01
C THR A 145 6.51 4.34 -9.59
N ARG A 146 7.49 4.74 -8.79
CA ARG A 146 8.71 3.99 -8.43
C ARG A 146 8.45 2.82 -7.49
N GLN A 147 7.38 2.06 -7.71
CA GLN A 147 7.17 0.80 -7.04
C GLN A 147 8.18 -0.19 -7.61
N PHE A 148 8.93 -0.82 -6.74
CA PHE A 148 9.82 -1.91 -7.09
C PHE A 148 9.26 -3.12 -6.36
N ILE A 149 8.43 -3.90 -7.04
CA ILE A 149 8.11 -5.24 -6.55
C ILE A 149 9.23 -6.15 -7.05
N GLU A 150 9.99 -6.68 -6.13
CA GLU A 150 11.05 -7.61 -6.47
C GLU A 150 10.53 -9.02 -6.31
N VAL A 151 10.33 -9.70 -7.44
CA VAL A 151 9.75 -11.03 -7.53
C VAL A 151 10.86 -12.05 -7.66
N LEU A 152 10.87 -13.06 -6.80
CA LEU A 152 11.79 -14.19 -6.91
C LEU A 152 11.08 -15.47 -7.39
N GLU A 153 11.49 -16.04 -8.52
CA GLU A 153 10.83 -17.17 -9.18
C GLU A 153 11.78 -18.38 -9.31
N ASN A 154 11.26 -19.61 -9.13
CA ASN A 154 11.94 -20.87 -9.42
C ASN A 154 11.60 -21.37 -10.83
N SER A 155 12.60 -21.51 -11.71
CA SER A 155 12.40 -22.12 -13.03
C SER A 155 12.67 -23.63 -13.00
N THR A 156 11.60 -24.41 -13.05
CA THR A 156 11.43 -25.69 -13.79
C THR A 156 12.37 -26.88 -13.58
N ASN A 157 13.43 -26.83 -12.78
CA ASN A 157 14.26 -28.01 -12.51
C ASN A 157 13.89 -28.64 -11.18
N SER A 158 12.97 -29.62 -11.17
CA SER A 158 12.80 -30.77 -10.25
C SER A 158 13.32 -30.71 -8.79
N MET A 159 13.50 -29.52 -8.21
CA MET A 159 14.21 -29.30 -6.98
C MET A 159 13.16 -29.13 -5.89
N TYR A 160 13.09 -30.11 -5.01
CA TYR A 160 12.25 -30.05 -3.84
C TYR A 160 12.97 -29.24 -2.77
N TRP A 161 12.42 -28.07 -2.48
CA TRP A 161 12.92 -27.20 -1.43
C TRP A 161 12.19 -27.52 -0.13
N HIS A 162 12.93 -27.54 0.97
CA HIS A 162 12.37 -27.60 2.32
C HIS A 162 12.49 -26.25 3.04
N SER A 163 13.45 -25.44 2.61
CA SER A 163 13.78 -24.14 3.16
C SER A 163 14.51 -23.31 2.10
N ILE A 164 14.29 -22.00 2.12
CA ILE A 164 15.07 -21.03 1.36
C ILE A 164 15.38 -19.83 2.26
N GLN A 165 16.59 -19.30 2.16
CA GLN A 165 17.03 -18.10 2.87
C GLN A 165 17.53 -17.07 1.87
N ILE A 166 17.02 -15.85 1.98
CA ILE A 166 17.36 -14.74 1.09
C ILE A 166 17.59 -13.50 1.96
N LYS A 167 18.57 -12.68 1.58
CA LYS A 167 18.83 -11.40 2.25
C LYS A 167 17.95 -10.31 1.64
N TRP A 168 17.35 -9.50 2.49
CA TRP A 168 16.59 -8.30 2.07
C TRP A 168 17.09 -7.08 2.84
N ARG A 169 17.24 -5.98 2.13
CA ARG A 169 17.71 -4.70 2.67
C ARG A 169 16.53 -3.75 2.78
N SER A 170 16.37 -3.15 3.96
CA SER A 170 15.33 -2.16 4.20
C SER A 170 15.48 -0.91 3.32
N PRO A 171 14.40 -0.15 3.11
CA PRO A 171 14.44 1.08 2.34
C PRO A 171 15.54 2.05 2.78
N LYS A 172 16.05 2.85 1.83
CA LYS A 172 17.12 3.81 2.13
C LYS A 172 16.66 4.93 3.08
N LYS A 173 15.41 5.41 2.92
CA LYS A 173 14.84 6.40 3.83
C LYS A 173 14.52 5.75 5.16
N SER A 174 14.83 6.45 6.26
CA SER A 174 14.53 5.99 7.62
C SER A 174 13.03 5.82 7.88
N ILE A 175 12.18 6.56 7.16
CA ILE A 175 10.73 6.47 7.23
C ILE A 175 10.24 6.29 5.80
N SER A 176 9.78 5.08 5.48
CA SER A 176 9.25 4.76 4.15
C SER A 176 7.81 4.25 4.19
N GLY A 177 7.20 4.05 5.36
CA GLY A 177 5.90 3.35 5.48
C GLY A 177 6.07 1.90 5.90
N LYS A 178 4.96 1.17 6.01
CA LYS A 178 4.94 -0.26 6.32
C LYS A 178 5.38 -1.08 5.11
N ILE A 179 6.26 -2.04 5.35
CA ILE A 179 6.70 -3.00 4.34
C ILE A 179 6.03 -4.34 4.59
N THR A 180 5.37 -4.90 3.59
CA THR A 180 4.89 -6.27 3.63
C THR A 180 5.75 -7.13 2.72
N ILE A 181 6.32 -8.19 3.29
CA ILE A 181 6.97 -9.26 2.55
C ILE A 181 5.98 -10.42 2.51
N SER A 182 5.62 -10.85 1.30
CA SER A 182 4.63 -11.88 1.06
C SER A 182 5.23 -13.01 0.21
N ALA A 183 4.73 -14.21 0.46
CA ALA A 183 5.11 -15.41 -0.25
C ALA A 183 3.88 -16.14 -0.81
N SER A 184 4.03 -16.62 -2.03
CA SER A 184 3.15 -17.60 -2.65
C SER A 184 3.97 -18.88 -2.87
N VAL A 185 3.42 -20.05 -2.52
CA VAL A 185 4.18 -21.31 -2.49
C VAL A 185 3.45 -22.39 -3.25
N VAL A 186 4.11 -23.00 -4.22
CA VAL A 186 3.63 -24.13 -5.02
C VAL A 186 4.20 -25.41 -4.44
N LYS A 187 3.32 -26.32 -4.02
CA LYS A 187 3.73 -27.64 -3.54
C LYS A 187 3.92 -28.61 -4.69
N GLU A 188 2.93 -28.67 -5.57
CA GLU A 188 2.88 -29.51 -6.75
C GLU A 188 1.85 -28.93 -7.73
N ASP A 189 1.75 -29.49 -8.94
CA ASP A 189 0.90 -28.98 -10.01
C ASP A 189 -0.55 -28.78 -9.53
N GLY A 190 -1.01 -27.53 -9.58
CA GLY A 190 -2.36 -27.15 -9.17
C GLY A 190 -2.57 -26.96 -7.67
N ILE A 191 -1.56 -27.19 -6.82
CA ILE A 191 -1.64 -27.00 -5.37
C ILE A 191 -0.68 -25.91 -4.93
N PHE A 192 -1.23 -24.75 -4.58
CA PHE A 192 -0.46 -23.62 -4.09
C PHE A 192 -1.20 -22.84 -2.99
N TRP A 193 -0.43 -22.17 -2.14
CA TRP A 193 -0.93 -21.21 -1.16
C TRP A 193 -0.44 -19.82 -1.53
N ASP A 194 -1.24 -18.82 -1.23
CA ASP A 194 -0.92 -17.41 -1.48
C ASP A 194 -1.18 -16.58 -0.21
N GLY A 195 -0.53 -15.42 -0.12
CA GLY A 195 -0.71 -14.47 0.98
C GLY A 195 -0.02 -14.87 2.29
N ILE A 196 1.06 -15.66 2.25
CA ILE A 196 1.87 -15.93 3.44
C ILE A 196 2.75 -14.71 3.69
N SER A 197 2.37 -13.83 4.62
CA SER A 197 3.01 -12.52 4.74
C SER A 197 3.50 -12.17 6.14
N VAL A 198 4.56 -11.35 6.20
CA VAL A 198 5.03 -10.65 7.39
C VAL A 198 5.05 -9.16 7.07
N THR A 199 4.53 -8.34 7.99
CA THR A 199 4.55 -6.88 7.86
C THR A 199 5.51 -6.28 8.88
N LEU A 200 6.41 -5.43 8.40
CA LEU A 200 7.39 -4.69 9.18
C LEU A 200 7.01 -3.20 9.19
N ASN A 201 6.84 -2.64 10.37
CA ASN A 201 6.62 -1.21 10.55
C ASN A 201 7.92 -0.43 10.52
N HIS A 202 7.82 0.88 10.25
CA HIS A 202 8.94 1.79 10.47
C HIS A 202 8.91 2.28 11.92
N ALA A 203 10.10 2.51 12.50
CA ALA A 203 10.20 3.19 13.79
C ALA A 203 10.05 4.71 13.58
N CYS A 204 9.11 5.32 14.29
CA CYS A 204 8.99 6.78 14.32
C CYS A 204 9.99 7.36 15.31
N PRO A 205 10.91 8.25 14.88
CA PRO A 205 11.75 8.96 15.82
C PRO A 205 10.88 9.83 16.73
N MET A 206 11.16 9.82 18.04
CA MET A 206 10.48 10.75 18.95
C MET A 206 10.88 12.18 18.58
N PRO A 207 9.91 13.08 18.34
CA PRO A 207 10.21 14.47 18.00
C PRO A 207 10.79 15.19 19.22
N GLY A 208 12.02 15.69 19.10
CA GLY A 208 12.73 16.44 20.14
C GLY A 208 12.43 17.94 20.13
N CYS A 209 11.21 18.37 19.79
CA CYS A 209 10.88 19.79 19.73
C CYS A 209 10.45 20.35 21.08
N TYR A 210 10.93 21.56 21.36
CA TYR A 210 10.34 22.43 22.35
C TYR A 210 9.42 23.43 21.65
N LEU A 211 8.12 23.39 21.99
CA LEU A 211 7.14 24.35 21.50
C LEU A 211 6.68 25.22 22.69
N PRO A 212 7.12 26.49 22.77
CA PRO A 212 6.91 27.33 23.94
C PRO A 212 5.43 27.57 24.27
N ASP A 213 4.57 27.66 23.25
CA ASP A 213 3.12 27.86 23.42
C ASP A 213 2.33 26.53 23.49
N GLY A 214 3.03 25.40 23.39
CA GLY A 214 2.43 24.08 23.23
C GLY A 214 1.60 23.94 21.95
N CYS A 215 0.99 22.77 21.75
CA CYS A 215 -0.01 22.56 20.71
C CYS A 215 -1.33 22.15 21.36
N PRO A 216 -2.37 23.00 21.37
CA PRO A 216 -3.63 22.69 22.04
C PRO A 216 -4.34 21.46 21.46
N ASN A 217 -4.12 21.16 20.18
CA ASN A 217 -4.65 19.97 19.50
C ASN A 217 -3.62 18.83 19.37
N GLY A 218 -2.49 18.93 20.07
CA GLY A 218 -1.36 18.02 19.93
C GLY A 218 -0.51 18.28 18.68
N LEU A 219 0.54 17.47 18.53
CA LEU A 219 1.46 17.54 17.41
C LEU A 219 0.84 16.88 16.16
N ALA A 220 1.15 17.45 15.00
CA ALA A 220 0.76 16.92 13.70
C ALA A 220 1.46 15.58 13.43
N ARG A 221 0.87 14.79 12.53
CA ARG A 221 1.45 13.54 12.03
C ARG A 221 1.76 13.68 10.55
N ASN A 222 2.90 13.14 10.12
CA ASN A 222 3.23 13.05 8.70
C ASN A 222 2.43 11.93 8.00
N LYS A 223 2.62 11.77 6.68
CA LYS A 223 1.91 10.74 5.89
C LYS A 223 2.13 9.31 6.38
N TYR A 224 3.23 9.06 7.09
CA TYR A 224 3.59 7.76 7.65
C TYR A 224 3.03 7.54 9.07
N GLY A 225 2.32 8.54 9.63
CA GLY A 225 1.76 8.47 10.98
C GLY A 225 2.72 8.87 12.10
N CYS A 226 3.96 9.28 11.78
CA CYS A 226 4.91 9.76 12.78
C CYS A 226 4.58 11.18 13.22
N THR A 227 4.67 11.42 14.52
CA THR A 227 4.53 12.74 15.12
C THR A 227 5.68 13.66 14.68
N ILE A 228 5.36 14.86 14.21
CA ILE A 228 6.33 15.88 13.78
C ILE A 228 6.20 17.16 14.61
N CYS A 229 7.19 18.04 14.50
CA CYS A 229 7.29 19.29 15.26
C CYS A 229 6.44 20.43 14.70
N GLU A 230 5.17 20.14 14.45
CA GLU A 230 4.17 21.09 13.95
C GLU A 230 2.87 20.87 14.74
N CYS A 231 2.06 21.90 14.95
CA CYS A 231 0.78 21.71 15.64
C CYS A 231 -0.30 21.16 14.71
N ALA A 232 -1.07 20.18 15.21
CA ALA A 232 -2.22 19.66 14.51
C ALA A 232 -3.30 20.75 14.35
N GLY A 233 -3.86 20.88 13.15
CA GLY A 233 -4.92 21.86 12.89
C GLY A 233 -4.42 23.30 12.65
N ALA A 234 -3.14 23.50 12.31
CA ALA A 234 -2.69 24.73 11.67
C ALA A 234 -3.25 24.84 10.23
N SER A 235 -4.59 24.90 10.11
CA SER A 235 -5.22 25.42 8.91
C SER A 235 -4.71 26.84 8.75
N SER A 236 -4.05 27.13 7.62
CA SER A 236 -3.57 28.46 7.35
C SER A 236 -4.74 29.44 7.42
N VAL A 237 -4.72 30.32 8.41
CA VAL A 237 -5.59 31.49 8.46
C VAL A 237 -5.04 32.52 7.46
N THR A 238 -4.88 32.12 6.19
CA THR A 238 -4.46 33.01 5.10
C THR A 238 -5.37 32.95 3.88
N VAL A 239 -6.39 32.08 3.87
CA VAL A 239 -7.43 32.07 2.80
C VAL A 239 -8.66 32.93 3.18
N GLY A 240 -8.72 33.44 4.41
CA GLY A 240 -9.84 34.26 4.91
C GLY A 240 -9.84 35.72 4.42
N PHE A 241 -8.70 36.28 3.99
CA PHE A 241 -8.62 37.71 3.63
C PHE A 241 -8.71 38.00 2.12
N LEU A 242 -8.38 37.05 1.24
CA LEU A 242 -8.55 37.25 -0.21
C LEU A 242 -10.03 37.16 -0.66
N SER A 243 -10.84 36.40 0.07
CA SER A 243 -12.28 36.24 -0.21
C SER A 243 -13.10 37.51 0.07
N LEU A 244 -12.69 38.33 1.04
CA LEU A 244 -13.35 39.59 1.38
C LEU A 244 -12.95 40.75 0.44
N ALA A 245 -11.75 40.72 -0.14
CA ALA A 245 -11.33 41.71 -1.12
C ALA A 245 -12.15 41.61 -2.43
N VAL A 246 -12.48 40.39 -2.88
CA VAL A 246 -13.26 40.19 -4.11
C VAL A 246 -14.74 40.61 -3.95
N ILE A 247 -15.29 40.51 -2.74
CA ILE A 247 -16.67 40.97 -2.46
C ILE A 247 -16.74 42.51 -2.42
N MET A 248 -15.70 43.19 -1.92
CA MET A 248 -15.68 44.66 -1.91
C MET A 248 -15.50 45.27 -3.32
N PHE A 249 -14.75 44.63 -4.21
CA PHE A 249 -14.60 45.12 -5.60
C PHE A 249 -15.81 44.87 -6.49
N SER A 250 -16.67 43.88 -6.17
CA SER A 250 -17.91 43.63 -6.91
C SER A 250 -19.06 44.54 -6.47
N ALA A 251 -19.03 45.07 -5.24
CA ALA A 251 -20.00 46.07 -4.78
C ALA A 251 -19.72 47.49 -5.32
N LEU A 252 -18.46 47.85 -5.60
CA LEU A 252 -18.12 49.18 -6.13
C LEU A 252 -18.39 49.34 -7.63
N LYS A 253 -18.48 48.25 -8.40
CA LYS A 253 -18.74 48.31 -9.85
C LYS A 253 -20.21 48.52 -10.23
N ASN A 254 -21.13 48.46 -9.27
CA ASN A 254 -22.55 48.71 -9.51
C ASN A 254 -22.99 50.16 -9.17
N TRP A 255 -22.03 51.07 -8.97
CA TRP A 255 -22.26 52.48 -8.61
C TRP A 255 -21.49 53.47 -9.51
N ILE A 256 -21.28 53.11 -10.77
CA ILE A 256 -20.94 54.04 -11.87
C ILE A 256 -21.87 53.74 -13.03
#